data_AF-A0AAW9BT47-F1
#
_entry.id   AF-A0AAW9BT47-F1
#
_cell.length_a   1.000
_cell.length_b   1.000
_cell.length_c   1.000
_cell.angle_alpha   90.00
_cell.angle_beta   90.00
_cell.angle_gamma   90.00
#
_symmetry.space_group_name_H-M   'P 1'
#
loop_
_entity.id
_entity.type
_entity.pdbx_description
1 polymer ?
#
loop_
_entity_poly.entity_id
_entity_poly.type
_entity_poly.pdbx_seq_one_letter_code
_entity_poly.pdbx_strand_id
1 'polypeptide(L)'
;MHITVSSSDKNLDSEHHTFEQPSLLLKNRIKSPEAQSKLKILRLSDSVLNCHCVSPPATMYLRKRGDYIFMVNHYEHGQHLQNCPLYSDIKGCREAVNRDISP
;
A
#
# COMPACT_ATOMS: atom_id res chain seq x y z
N MET A 1 -8.79 10.58 -7.44
CA MET A 1 -8.29 9.38 -6.74
C MET A 1 -7.94 9.79 -5.32
N HIS A 2 -8.63 9.23 -4.32
CA HIS A 2 -8.41 9.55 -2.90
C HIS A 2 -7.75 8.35 -2.22
N ILE A 3 -6.67 8.60 -1.50
CA ILE A 3 -5.86 7.58 -0.83
C ILE A 3 -5.54 8.06 0.57
N THR A 4 -5.77 7.21 1.56
CA THR A 4 -5.36 7.45 2.94
C THR A 4 -4.28 6.46 3.35
N VAL A 5 -3.47 6.87 4.32
CA VAL A 5 -2.43 6.07 4.95
C VAL A 5 -2.91 5.71 6.35
N SER A 6 -2.68 4.48 6.80
CA SER A 6 -2.88 4.09 8.20
C SER A 6 -1.74 3.21 8.70
N SER A 7 -1.52 3.18 10.01
CA SER A 7 -0.59 2.22 10.62
C SER A 7 -1.08 0.78 10.43
N SER A 8 -0.16 -0.18 10.33
CA SER A 8 -0.49 -1.62 10.36
C SER A 8 -0.83 -2.11 11.77
N ASP A 9 -0.42 -1.38 12.82
CA ASP A 9 -0.71 -1.73 14.21
C ASP A 9 -2.17 -1.43 14.58
N LYS A 10 -2.87 -2.47 15.06
CA LYS A 10 -4.31 -2.42 15.41
C LYS A 10 -4.61 -1.78 16.77
N ASN A 11 -3.65 -1.10 17.40
CA ASN A 11 -3.82 -0.54 18.74
C ASN A 11 -3.58 0.97 18.74
N LEU A 12 -4.56 1.68 19.30
CA LEU A 12 -4.70 3.14 19.42
C LEU A 12 -5.02 3.89 18.12
N ASP A 13 -6.13 4.64 18.15
CA ASP A 13 -6.54 5.72 17.25
C ASP A 13 -5.76 5.79 15.93
N SER A 14 -6.15 4.95 14.96
CA SER A 14 -5.53 4.97 13.64
C SER A 14 -5.86 6.29 12.94
N GLU A 15 -4.98 7.28 13.10
CA GLU A 15 -5.04 8.52 12.34
C GLU A 15 -4.88 8.20 10.85
N HIS A 16 -6.00 8.19 10.14
CA HIS A 16 -6.01 8.12 8.69
C HIS A 16 -5.65 9.49 8.14
N HIS A 17 -4.40 9.66 7.69
CA HIS A 17 -4.00 10.87 6.99
C HIS A 17 -4.06 10.67 5.48
N THR A 18 -4.30 11.75 4.74
CA THR A 18 -4.34 11.74 3.28
C THR A 18 -2.94 11.52 2.73
N PHE A 19 -2.80 10.66 1.72
CA PHE A 19 -1.56 10.55 0.97
C PHE A 19 -1.44 11.71 -0.01
N GLU A 20 -0.54 12.64 0.30
CA GLU A 20 -0.27 13.80 -0.55
C GLU A 20 0.34 13.39 -1.89
N GLN A 21 -0.26 13.85 -2.99
CA GLN A 21 0.11 13.54 -4.39
C GLN A 21 -0.09 12.06 -4.79
N PRO A 22 -1.34 11.56 -4.83
CA PRO A 22 -1.64 10.16 -5.19
C PRO A 22 -1.19 9.78 -6.62
N SER A 23 -0.92 10.76 -7.49
CA SER A 23 -0.35 10.52 -8.82
C SER A 23 1.05 9.90 -8.81
N LEU A 24 1.80 10.03 -7.71
CA LEU A 24 3.11 9.37 -7.54
C LEU A 24 3.00 7.84 -7.46
N LEU A 25 1.83 7.33 -7.11
CA LEU A 25 1.56 5.91 -6.95
C LEU A 25 1.21 5.20 -8.27
N LEU A 26 1.04 5.96 -9.36
CA LEU A 26 0.71 5.41 -10.68
C LEU A 26 1.86 4.59 -11.26
N LYS A 27 1.55 3.55 -12.05
CA LYS A 27 2.52 2.60 -12.61
C LYS A 27 3.69 3.28 -13.35
N ASN A 28 3.45 4.39 -14.04
CA ASN A 28 4.46 5.16 -14.78
C ASN A 28 5.28 6.12 -13.90
N ARG A 29 4.85 6.39 -12.66
CA ARG A 29 5.49 7.33 -11.73
C ARG A 29 6.10 6.65 -10.50
N ILE A 30 5.63 5.46 -10.15
CA ILE A 30 6.00 4.79 -8.89
C ILE A 30 7.51 4.59 -8.72
N LYS A 31 8.26 4.45 -9.82
CA LYS A 31 9.73 4.31 -9.80
C LYS A 31 10.50 5.64 -9.76
N SER A 32 9.81 6.79 -9.79
CA SER A 32 10.47 8.09 -9.73
C SER A 32 11.18 8.27 -8.38
N PRO A 33 12.26 9.08 -8.32
CA PRO A 33 12.93 9.37 -7.06
C PRO A 33 11.99 9.94 -6.00
N GLU A 34 11.07 10.82 -6.40
CA GLU A 34 10.07 11.43 -5.52
C GLU A 34 9.11 10.38 -4.93
N ALA A 35 8.55 9.50 -5.77
CA ALA A 35 7.66 8.43 -5.33
C ALA A 35 8.39 7.47 -4.39
N GLN A 36 9.61 7.07 -4.74
CA GLN A 36 10.40 6.14 -3.95
C GLN A 36 10.82 6.73 -2.59
N SER A 37 11.14 8.01 -2.52
CA SER A 37 11.42 8.68 -1.23
C SER A 37 10.21 8.63 -0.30
N LYS A 38 9.00 8.94 -0.80
CA LYS A 38 7.78 8.84 0.01
C LYS A 38 7.47 7.40 0.42
N LEU A 39 7.56 6.46 -0.52
CA LEU A 39 7.28 5.05 -0.23
C LEU A 39 8.28 4.43 0.75
N LYS A 40 9.53 4.90 0.77
CA LYS A 40 10.53 4.49 1.77
C LYS A 40 10.12 4.93 3.16
N ILE A 41 9.68 6.18 3.33
CA ILE A 41 9.22 6.71 4.61
C ILE A 41 8.02 5.88 5.10
N LEU A 42 7.01 5.71 4.25
CA LEU A 42 5.81 4.94 4.60
C LEU A 42 6.09 3.48 4.97
N ARG A 43 7.06 2.85 4.29
CA ARG A 43 7.46 1.49 4.60
C ARG A 43 8.21 1.39 5.94
N LEU A 44 8.99 2.40 6.29
CA LEU A 44 9.69 2.46 7.58
C LEU A 44 8.72 2.65 8.75
N SER A 45 7.60 3.32 8.53
CA SER A 45 6.51 3.51 9.50
C SER A 45 5.46 2.40 9.47
N ASP A 46 5.78 1.24 8.88
CA ASP A 46 4.90 0.09 8.71
C ASP A 46 3.46 0.45 8.30
N SER A 47 3.34 1.36 7.34
CA SER A 47 2.04 1.92 6.97
C SER A 47 1.41 1.19 5.79
N VAL A 48 0.08 1.13 5.79
CA VAL A 48 -0.75 0.64 4.68
C VAL A 48 -1.39 1.79 3.93
N LEU A 49 -1.67 1.56 2.65
CA LEU A 49 -2.36 2.51 1.78
C LEU A 49 -3.79 2.02 1.51
N ASN A 50 -4.78 2.89 1.68
CA ASN A 50 -6.18 2.59 1.45
C ASN A 50 -6.71 3.45 0.30
N CYS A 51 -7.11 2.80 -0.79
CA CYS A 51 -7.69 3.47 -1.95
C CYS A 51 -9.22 3.51 -1.84
N HIS A 52 -9.77 4.71 -1.83
CA HIS A 52 -11.22 4.95 -1.69
C HIS A 52 -11.96 4.86 -3.02
N CYS A 53 -11.51 4.00 -3.94
CA CYS A 53 -12.23 3.74 -5.18
C CYS A 53 -13.45 2.83 -4.98
N VAL A 54 -13.51 2.13 -3.84
CA VAL A 54 -14.60 1.24 -3.40
C VAL A 54 -14.92 1.52 -1.94
N SER A 55 -16.07 1.01 -1.46
CA SER A 55 -16.45 1.00 -0.04
C SER A 55 -16.82 -0.45 0.36
N PRO A 56 -16.09 -1.10 1.29
CA PRO A 56 -14.95 -0.57 2.06
C PRO A 56 -13.70 -0.29 1.19
N PRO A 57 -12.78 0.62 1.62
CA PRO A 57 -11.60 0.99 0.85
C PRO A 57 -10.69 -0.19 0.50
N ALA A 58 -10.04 -0.11 -0.67
CA ALA A 58 -9.13 -1.14 -1.12
C ALA A 58 -7.76 -0.99 -0.43
N THR A 59 -7.34 -1.99 0.33
CA THR A 59 -6.07 -1.98 1.09
C THR A 59 -4.90 -2.48 0.25
N MET A 60 -3.78 -1.78 0.34
CA MET A 60 -2.52 -2.08 -0.33
C MET A 60 -1.35 -2.00 0.66
N TYR A 61 -0.38 -2.89 0.48
CA TYR A 61 0.86 -2.99 1.26
C TYR A 61 2.07 -2.55 0.46
N LEU A 62 3.11 -2.11 1.16
CA LEU A 62 4.38 -1.74 0.56
C LEU A 62 5.38 -2.90 0.60
N ARG A 63 5.90 -3.30 -0.56
CA ARG A 63 6.93 -4.35 -0.70
C ARG A 63 8.17 -3.83 -1.38
N LYS A 64 9.34 -4.19 -0.85
CA LYS A 64 10.62 -3.94 -1.53
C LYS A 64 10.92 -5.08 -2.51
N ARG A 65 11.28 -4.72 -3.75
CA ARG A 65 11.80 -5.66 -4.76
C ARG A 65 13.00 -5.01 -5.46
N GLY A 66 14.19 -5.56 -5.22
CA GLY A 66 15.43 -4.89 -5.60
C GLY A 66 15.56 -3.55 -4.89
N ASP A 67 15.86 -2.49 -5.65
CA ASP A 67 16.05 -1.13 -5.10
C ASP A 67 14.76 -0.30 -4.98
N TYR A 68 13.63 -0.87 -5.42
CA TYR A 68 12.35 -0.16 -5.49
C TYR A 68 11.32 -0.72 -4.52
N ILE A 69 10.45 0.16 -4.03
CA ILE A 69 9.25 -0.16 -3.28
C ILE A 69 8.05 -0.09 -4.22
N PHE A 70 7.21 -1.13 -4.14
CA PHE A 70 5.99 -1.28 -4.91
C PHE A 70 4.80 -1.45 -3.98
N MET A 71 3.61 -1.10 -4.47
CA MET A 71 2.36 -1.44 -3.82
C MET A 71 1.90 -2.82 -4.26
N VAL A 72 1.33 -3.58 -3.33
CA VAL A 72 0.74 -4.89 -3.56
C VAL A 72 -0.64 -4.90 -2.91
N ASN A 73 -1.64 -5.33 -3.65
CA ASN A 73 -3.02 -5.38 -3.17
C ASN A 73 -3.19 -6.43 -2.06
N HIS A 74 -3.94 -6.11 -1.01
CA HIS A 74 -4.36 -7.11 -0.03
C HIS A 74 -5.19 -8.21 -0.71
N TYR A 75 -5.02 -9.47 -0.31
CA TYR A 75 -5.69 -10.61 -0.96
C TYR A 75 -7.23 -10.56 -0.85
N GLU A 76 -7.76 -10.32 0.36
CA GLU A 76 -9.19 -10.06 0.62
C GLU A 76 -9.59 -8.59 0.36
N HIS A 77 -8.92 -7.63 0.98
CA HIS A 77 -9.35 -6.23 0.98
C HIS A 77 -8.77 -5.37 -0.16
N GLY A 78 -7.96 -5.90 -1.07
CA GLY A 78 -7.28 -5.11 -2.11
C GLY A 78 -8.01 -5.07 -3.45
N GLN A 79 -9.34 -5.16 -3.44
CA GLN A 79 -10.13 -5.18 -4.67
C GLN A 79 -10.51 -3.75 -5.07
N HIS A 80 -10.11 -3.34 -6.28
CA HIS A 80 -10.40 -2.01 -6.83
C HIS A 80 -11.49 -2.08 -7.91
N LEU A 81 -12.13 -0.94 -8.20
CA LEU A 81 -12.91 -0.79 -9.44
C LEU A 81 -12.00 -0.97 -10.67
N GLN A 82 -12.54 -1.53 -11.75
CA GLN A 82 -11.79 -1.78 -13.00
C GLN A 82 -11.16 -0.52 -13.60
N ASN A 83 -11.79 0.65 -13.41
CA ASN A 83 -11.29 1.94 -13.88
C ASN A 83 -10.34 2.64 -12.89
N CYS A 84 -10.01 2.01 -11.75
CA CYS A 84 -9.08 2.60 -10.79
C CYS A 84 -7.66 2.62 -11.40
N PRO A 85 -6.95 3.77 -11.37
CA PRO A 85 -5.58 3.85 -11.88
C PRO A 85 -4.58 2.93 -11.16
N LEU A 86 -4.92 2.48 -9.95
CA LEU A 86 -4.13 1.53 -9.15
C LEU A 86 -4.59 0.07 -9.32
N TYR A 87 -5.59 -0.18 -10.16
CA TYR A 87 -6.05 -1.52 -10.45
C TYR A 87 -4.90 -2.42 -10.94
N SER A 88 -4.85 -3.61 -10.36
CA SER A 88 -3.91 -4.66 -10.69
C SER A 88 -4.57 -6.01 -10.43
N ASP A 89 -4.48 -6.92 -11.39
CA ASP A 89 -4.92 -8.31 -11.22
C ASP A 89 -4.01 -9.11 -10.28
N ILE A 90 -2.84 -8.54 -9.95
CA ILE A 90 -1.89 -9.13 -9.03
C ILE A 90 -2.33 -8.83 -7.60
N LYS A 91 -2.84 -9.87 -6.92
CA LYS A 91 -3.08 -9.85 -5.48
C LYS A 91 -1.84 -10.29 -4.72
N GLY A 92 -1.58 -9.66 -3.58
CA GLY A 92 -0.60 -10.17 -2.63
C GLY A 92 -1.01 -11.54 -2.12
N CYS A 93 -0.03 -12.35 -1.71
CA CYS A 93 -0.31 -13.58 -1.01
C CYS A 93 -0.87 -13.25 0.39
N ARG A 94 -1.71 -14.13 0.95
CA ARG A 94 -1.94 -14.17 2.38
C ARG A 94 -0.57 -14.34 3.01
N GLU A 95 -0.06 -13.34 3.74
CA GLU A 95 1.15 -13.56 4.52
C GLU A 95 0.85 -14.72 5.45
N ALA A 96 1.40 -15.90 5.15
CA ALA A 96 1.56 -16.90 6.18
C ALA A 96 2.37 -16.20 7.26
N VAL A 97 1.82 -16.12 8.46
CA VAL A 97 2.46 -15.58 9.64
C VAL A 97 3.65 -16.50 9.96
N ASN A 98 4.72 -16.44 9.17
CA ASN A 98 6.02 -16.91 9.59
C ASN A 98 6.54 -15.83 10.52
N ARG A 99 6.02 -15.86 11.75
CA ARG A 99 6.86 -15.58 12.90
C ARG A 99 8.08 -16.45 12.70
N ASP A 100 9.22 -15.82 12.42
CA ASP A 100 10.51 -16.49 12.42
C ASP A 100 10.66 -17.22 13.75
N ILE A 101 10.40 -18.52 13.72
CA ILE A 101 11.10 -19.48 14.56
C ILE A 101 12.52 -19.46 14.00
N SER A 102 13.39 -18.64 14.59
CA SER A 102 14.83 -18.85 14.44
C SER A 102 15.29 -19.84 15.51
N PRO A 103 16.24 -20.74 15.16
CA PRO A 103 16.70 -21.85 16.01
C PRO A 103 17.42 -21.41 17.29
#